data_AF-A0A1F3GR39-F1
#
_entry.id   AF-A0A1F3GR39-F1
#
_cell.length_a   1.000
_cell.length_b   1.000
_cell.length_c   1.000
_cell.angle_alpha   90.00
_cell.angle_beta   90.00
_cell.angle_gamma   90.00
#
_symmetry.space_group_name_H-M   'P 1'
#
loop_
_entity.id
_entity.type
_entity.pdbx_description
1 polymer ?
#
loop_
_entity_poly.entity_id
_entity_poly.type
_entity_poly.pdbx_seq_one_letter_code
_entity_poly.pdbx_strand_id
1 'polypeptide(L)'
;MEFGGCNSMVRAFRMGLSNLIGTMSDKRTFNRLTKQIKQINLKGTGVRGERTIDVVGNNDLLNEFEFVENSPFNSIFGGNYNVEESVGRNSSTITIEAFNPANLLKIPQNATHFRFVNAITVISNYHYDSELKKYQAVDGALNELRAVQYSAYMPVNQEVITDIDIIALLAGSPVISVDVAVINCIGVEFSQEVNTNHFVFAQSNAMKIAKIF
;
A
#
# COMPACT_ATOMS: atom_id res chain seq x y z
N MET A 1 22.27 6.60 -12.96
CA MET A 1 22.19 5.14 -13.17
C MET A 1 20.78 4.65 -12.84
N GLU A 2 20.19 3.81 -13.71
CA GLU A 2 18.85 3.20 -13.56
C GLU A 2 18.54 2.63 -12.17
N PHE A 3 19.49 1.92 -11.55
CA PHE A 3 19.29 1.33 -10.22
C PHE A 3 19.07 2.39 -9.14
N GLY A 4 19.73 3.55 -9.27
CA GLY A 4 19.49 4.71 -8.40
C GLY A 4 18.07 5.26 -8.55
N GLY A 5 17.55 5.32 -9.78
CA GLY A 5 16.16 5.69 -10.04
C GLY A 5 15.15 4.72 -9.43
N CYS A 6 15.40 3.41 -9.57
CA CYS A 6 14.56 2.39 -8.94
C CYS A 6 14.52 2.57 -7.42
N ASN A 7 15.68 2.82 -6.80
CA ASN A 7 15.76 3.07 -5.35
C ASN A 7 15.06 4.37 -4.94
N SER A 8 15.11 5.43 -5.77
CA SER A 8 14.37 6.67 -5.52
C SER A 8 12.86 6.44 -5.50
N MET A 9 12.32 5.66 -6.45
CA MET A 9 10.91 5.31 -6.45
C MET A 9 10.53 4.41 -5.27
N VAL A 10 11.35 3.41 -4.94
CA VAL A 10 11.13 2.55 -3.75
C VAL A 10 11.17 3.36 -2.45
N ARG A 11 12.02 4.38 -2.38
CA ARG A 11 12.01 5.35 -1.28
C ARG A 11 10.68 6.10 -1.23
N ALA A 12 10.14 6.54 -2.37
CA ALA A 12 8.83 7.20 -2.42
C ALA A 12 7.72 6.30 -1.87
N PHE A 13 7.68 5.00 -2.24
CA PHE A 13 6.78 4.01 -1.63
C PHE A 13 6.96 3.91 -0.10
N ARG A 14 8.21 3.79 0.36
CA ARG A 14 8.52 3.69 1.79
C ARG A 14 8.07 4.93 2.55
N MET A 15 8.29 6.11 1.97
CA MET A 15 7.82 7.37 2.54
C MET A 15 6.30 7.36 2.59
N GLY A 16 5.62 7.13 1.47
CA GLY A 16 4.16 7.08 1.36
C GLY A 16 3.44 6.16 2.35
N LEU A 17 4.09 5.06 2.75
CA LEU A 17 3.52 4.05 3.65
C LEU A 17 4.15 4.06 5.07
N SER A 18 4.93 5.09 5.42
CA SER A 18 5.89 5.06 6.54
C SER A 18 5.36 4.54 7.89
N ASN A 19 4.09 4.82 8.21
CA ASN A 19 3.50 4.41 9.49
C ASN A 19 3.06 2.94 9.51
N LEU A 20 2.88 2.31 8.35
CA LEU A 20 2.41 0.93 8.20
C LEU A 20 3.57 -0.06 8.07
N ILE A 21 4.66 0.36 7.43
CA ILE A 21 5.83 -0.47 7.14
C ILE A 21 6.45 -1.06 8.42
N GLY A 22 6.39 -0.34 9.54
CA GLY A 22 6.95 -0.82 10.82
C GLY A 22 6.26 -2.05 11.39
N THR A 23 4.98 -2.26 11.08
CA THR A 23 4.14 -3.32 11.67
C THR A 23 3.58 -4.29 10.63
N MET A 24 3.51 -3.90 9.34
CA MET A 24 2.86 -4.64 8.26
C MET A 24 3.81 -5.00 7.10
N SER A 25 5.12 -4.98 7.32
CA SER A 25 6.08 -5.37 6.29
C SER A 25 7.20 -6.27 6.82
N ASP A 26 7.75 -7.11 5.94
CA ASP A 26 8.93 -7.92 6.25
C ASP A 26 10.24 -7.19 5.89
N LYS A 27 11.37 -7.71 6.40
CA LYS A 27 12.71 -7.13 6.17
C LYS A 27 13.15 -7.09 4.70
N ARG A 28 12.55 -7.91 3.84
CA ARG A 28 12.89 -8.07 2.42
C ARG A 28 11.93 -7.34 1.49
N THR A 29 10.83 -6.79 2.01
CA THR A 29 9.78 -6.08 1.25
C THR A 29 10.35 -5.11 0.23
N PHE A 30 11.23 -4.20 0.65
CA PHE A 30 11.78 -3.21 -0.27
C PHE A 30 12.77 -3.80 -1.28
N ASN A 31 13.46 -4.89 -0.97
CA ASN A 31 14.28 -5.58 -1.97
C ASN A 31 13.40 -6.26 -3.03
N ARG A 32 12.27 -6.86 -2.60
CA ARG A 32 11.25 -7.43 -3.51
C ARG A 32 10.60 -6.33 -4.35
N LEU A 33 10.29 -5.19 -3.76
CA LEU A 33 9.74 -4.03 -4.48
C LEU A 33 10.75 -3.46 -5.48
N THR A 34 12.03 -3.27 -5.10
CA THR A 34 13.09 -2.84 -6.02
C THR A 34 13.20 -3.79 -7.21
N LYS A 35 13.03 -5.10 -7.01
CA LYS A 35 13.02 -6.07 -8.11
C LYS A 35 11.87 -5.81 -9.08
N GLN A 36 10.66 -5.52 -8.59
CA GLN A 36 9.51 -5.18 -9.46
C GLN A 36 9.70 -3.84 -10.17
N ILE A 37 10.15 -2.81 -9.46
CA ILE A 37 10.47 -1.51 -10.07
C ILE A 37 11.57 -1.66 -11.13
N LYS A 38 12.53 -2.57 -10.93
CA LYS A 38 13.52 -2.85 -11.95
C LYS A 38 12.90 -3.49 -13.20
N GLN A 39 11.91 -4.36 -13.07
CA GLN A 39 11.17 -4.90 -14.23
C GLN A 39 10.41 -3.78 -14.96
N ILE A 40 9.78 -2.86 -14.24
CA ILE A 40 9.14 -1.67 -14.82
C ILE A 40 10.17 -0.84 -15.61
N ASN A 41 11.32 -0.53 -15.01
CA ASN A 41 12.38 0.24 -15.67
C ASN A 41 12.94 -0.46 -16.93
N LEU A 42 13.00 -1.80 -16.95
CA LEU A 42 13.43 -2.54 -18.14
C LEU A 42 12.45 -2.43 -19.30
N LYS A 43 11.17 -2.19 -19.03
CA LYS A 43 10.13 -1.87 -20.03
C LYS A 43 10.11 -0.38 -20.40
N GLY A 44 10.86 0.47 -19.69
CA GLY A 44 10.94 1.91 -19.93
C GLY A 44 11.57 2.27 -21.28
N THR A 45 11.24 3.47 -21.76
CA THR A 45 11.76 4.04 -23.01
C THR A 45 13.09 4.75 -22.79
N GLY A 46 13.87 4.94 -23.86
CA GLY A 46 15.16 5.64 -23.81
C GLY A 46 16.37 4.70 -23.90
N VAL A 47 17.56 5.26 -23.74
CA VAL A 47 18.82 4.52 -23.86
C VAL A 47 19.11 3.73 -22.57
N ARG A 48 19.83 2.62 -22.71
CA ARG A 48 20.25 1.81 -21.56
C ARG A 48 21.06 2.66 -20.58
N GLY A 49 20.71 2.59 -19.30
CA GLY A 49 21.33 3.38 -18.23
C GLY A 49 20.51 4.62 -17.84
N GLU A 50 19.60 5.04 -18.72
CA GLU A 50 18.79 6.26 -18.63
C GLU A 50 17.31 6.02 -18.99
N ARG A 51 16.89 4.75 -19.07
CA ARG A 51 15.50 4.42 -19.38
C ARG A 51 14.54 4.98 -18.33
N THR A 52 13.35 5.41 -18.77
CA THR A 52 12.28 5.85 -17.87
C THR A 52 11.83 4.74 -16.91
N ILE A 53 11.12 5.13 -15.86
CA ILE A 53 10.41 4.23 -14.95
C ILE A 53 8.93 4.61 -15.03
N ASP A 54 8.22 3.94 -15.93
CA ASP A 54 6.80 4.19 -16.19
C ASP A 54 5.93 3.26 -15.32
N VAL A 55 5.65 3.70 -14.08
CA VAL A 55 4.83 2.94 -13.13
C VAL A 55 3.36 2.96 -13.53
N VAL A 56 2.90 4.02 -14.21
CA VAL A 56 1.52 4.14 -14.67
C VAL A 56 1.21 3.10 -15.73
N GLY A 57 2.05 3.03 -16.78
CA GLY A 57 1.87 2.09 -17.88
C GLY A 57 2.21 0.63 -17.56
N ASN A 58 2.91 0.37 -16.45
CA ASN A 58 3.36 -0.97 -16.06
C ASN A 58 2.94 -1.35 -14.62
N ASN A 59 1.78 -0.84 -14.19
CA ASN A 59 1.25 -1.08 -12.85
C ASN A 59 0.89 -2.55 -12.59
N ASP A 60 0.69 -3.33 -13.66
CA ASP A 60 0.42 -4.77 -13.61
C ASP A 60 1.48 -5.55 -12.82
N LEU A 61 2.73 -5.08 -12.86
CA LEU A 61 3.86 -5.67 -12.15
C LEU A 61 3.83 -5.47 -10.62
N LEU A 62 2.93 -4.61 -10.13
CA LEU A 62 2.77 -4.27 -8.71
C LEU A 62 1.44 -4.76 -8.13
N ASN A 63 0.50 -5.19 -8.97
CA ASN A 63 -0.78 -5.72 -8.50
C ASN A 63 -0.57 -6.92 -7.55
N GLU A 64 -1.36 -6.97 -6.47
CA GLU A 64 -1.29 -8.00 -5.44
C GLU A 64 0.11 -8.13 -4.78
N PHE A 65 0.94 -7.08 -4.83
CA PHE A 65 2.22 -7.10 -4.13
C PHE A 65 2.00 -7.23 -2.62
N GLU A 66 2.50 -8.33 -2.06
CA GLU A 66 2.41 -8.65 -0.64
C GLU A 66 3.56 -8.00 0.14
N PHE A 67 3.24 -7.25 1.21
CA PHE A 67 4.25 -6.64 2.07
C PHE A 67 4.86 -7.64 3.07
N VAL A 68 4.24 -8.81 3.26
CA VAL A 68 4.79 -9.90 4.08
C VAL A 68 4.76 -11.20 3.27
N GLU A 69 5.92 -11.63 2.76
CA GLU A 69 6.03 -12.78 1.84
C GLU A 69 5.49 -14.09 2.43
N ASN A 70 5.77 -14.34 3.71
CA ASN A 70 5.40 -15.59 4.39
C ASN A 70 4.02 -15.54 5.06
N SER A 71 3.32 -14.41 4.96
CA SER A 71 2.01 -14.21 5.57
C SER A 71 1.20 -13.27 4.67
N PRO A 72 0.92 -13.68 3.42
CA PRO A 72 0.19 -12.85 2.47
C PRO A 72 -1.17 -12.47 3.04
N PHE A 73 -1.69 -11.29 2.68
CA PHE A 73 -2.92 -10.74 3.23
C PHE A 73 -4.09 -11.73 3.11
N ASN A 74 -4.25 -12.37 1.95
CA ASN A 74 -5.33 -13.34 1.71
C ASN A 74 -5.20 -14.63 2.56
N SER A 75 -4.03 -14.90 3.17
CA SER A 75 -3.87 -16.00 4.13
C SER A 75 -4.24 -15.62 5.57
N ILE A 76 -4.35 -14.31 5.83
CA ILE A 76 -4.75 -13.75 7.13
C ILE A 76 -6.23 -13.39 7.13
N PHE A 77 -6.74 -12.80 6.05
CA PHE A 77 -8.14 -12.46 5.89
C PHE A 77 -8.70 -13.12 4.63
N GLY A 78 -9.70 -13.99 4.82
CA GLY A 78 -10.40 -14.72 3.76
C GLY A 78 -11.78 -14.14 3.40
N GLY A 79 -12.13 -12.95 3.90
CA GLY A 79 -13.38 -12.28 3.57
C GLY A 79 -13.28 -11.46 2.28
N ASN A 80 -14.44 -11.07 1.77
CA ASN A 80 -14.54 -10.25 0.57
C ASN A 80 -14.40 -8.77 0.91
N TYR A 81 -13.83 -8.03 -0.01
CA TYR A 81 -13.80 -6.58 0.02
C TYR A 81 -13.83 -6.02 -1.40
N ASN A 82 -14.33 -4.80 -1.55
CA ASN A 82 -14.27 -4.03 -2.78
C ASN A 82 -13.43 -2.77 -2.59
N VAL A 83 -12.83 -2.28 -3.67
CA VAL A 83 -12.08 -1.02 -3.69
C VAL A 83 -12.67 -0.11 -4.75
N GLU A 84 -13.21 1.03 -4.32
CA GLU A 84 -13.76 2.07 -5.18
C GLU A 84 -12.95 3.36 -5.07
N GLU A 85 -12.39 3.82 -6.18
CA GLU A 85 -11.73 5.10 -6.32
C GLU A 85 -12.73 6.22 -6.65
N SER A 86 -12.44 7.43 -6.18
CA SER A 86 -13.16 8.59 -6.68
C SER A 86 -12.81 8.86 -8.14
N VAL A 87 -13.72 9.51 -8.88
CA VAL A 87 -13.47 9.93 -10.28
C VAL A 87 -12.22 10.81 -10.39
N GLY A 88 -11.93 11.62 -9.36
CA GLY A 88 -10.73 12.47 -9.30
C GLY A 88 -9.46 11.74 -8.83
N ARG A 89 -9.52 10.43 -8.55
CA ARG A 89 -8.42 9.60 -8.04
C ARG A 89 -7.82 10.10 -6.73
N ASN A 90 -8.51 10.99 -6.01
CA ASN A 90 -8.03 11.61 -4.79
C ASN A 90 -8.44 10.85 -3.51
N SER A 91 -9.29 9.85 -3.64
CA SER A 91 -9.68 8.96 -2.55
C SER A 91 -9.92 7.55 -3.01
N SER A 92 -9.93 6.65 -2.04
CA SER A 92 -10.40 5.28 -2.19
C SER A 92 -11.28 4.91 -1.00
N THR A 93 -12.37 4.21 -1.27
CA THR A 93 -13.21 3.53 -0.29
C THR A 93 -12.93 2.04 -0.39
N ILE A 94 -12.52 1.43 0.72
CA ILE A 94 -12.53 -0.02 0.88
C ILE A 94 -13.80 -0.38 1.62
N THR A 95 -14.63 -1.22 1.00
CA THR A 95 -15.82 -1.80 1.62
C THR A 95 -15.53 -3.26 1.92
N ILE A 96 -15.56 -3.63 3.19
CA ILE A 96 -15.38 -5.01 3.65
C ILE A 96 -16.77 -5.58 3.91
N GLU A 97 -17.12 -6.67 3.23
CA GLU A 97 -18.42 -7.33 3.42
C GLU A 97 -18.52 -7.96 4.82
N ALA A 98 -19.74 -8.06 5.33
CA ALA A 98 -20.01 -8.70 6.61
C ALA A 98 -19.37 -10.10 6.71
N PHE A 99 -18.72 -10.37 7.85
CA PHE A 99 -18.02 -11.62 8.07
C PHE A 99 -17.96 -12.03 9.54
N ASN A 100 -17.65 -13.31 9.77
CA ASN A 100 -17.34 -13.83 11.09
C ASN A 100 -15.80 -13.92 11.26
N PRO A 101 -15.19 -13.16 12.19
CA PRO A 101 -13.76 -13.20 12.50
C PRO A 101 -13.19 -14.59 12.76
N ALA A 102 -13.89 -15.44 13.51
CA ALA A 102 -13.42 -16.78 13.84
C ALA A 102 -13.31 -17.69 12.60
N ASN A 103 -14.08 -17.40 11.55
CA ASN A 103 -14.08 -18.16 10.30
C ASN A 103 -13.10 -17.60 9.27
N LEU A 104 -13.00 -16.27 9.16
CA LEU A 104 -12.29 -15.60 8.05
C LEU A 104 -11.02 -14.86 8.46
N LEU A 105 -10.68 -14.77 9.75
CA LEU A 105 -9.41 -14.22 10.20
C LEU A 105 -8.52 -15.30 10.82
N LYS A 106 -7.25 -15.31 10.41
CA LYS A 106 -6.20 -16.04 11.11
C LYS A 106 -5.71 -15.22 12.30
N ILE A 107 -6.46 -15.30 13.39
CA ILE A 107 -6.21 -14.52 14.62
C ILE A 107 -4.93 -15.05 15.31
N PRO A 108 -3.91 -14.21 15.56
CA PRO A 108 -2.71 -14.62 16.28
C PRO A 108 -2.98 -14.80 17.77
N GLN A 109 -2.11 -15.55 18.45
CA GLN A 109 -2.24 -15.78 19.88
C GLN A 109 -2.25 -14.47 20.67
N ASN A 110 -3.11 -14.38 21.68
CA ASN A 110 -3.28 -13.22 22.57
C ASN A 110 -3.84 -11.95 21.91
N ALA A 111 -4.20 -11.98 20.62
CA ALA A 111 -4.95 -10.88 20.03
C ALA A 111 -6.34 -10.83 20.65
N THR A 112 -6.77 -9.63 21.00
CA THR A 112 -8.13 -9.36 21.51
C THR A 112 -8.92 -8.54 20.51
N HIS A 113 -8.23 -7.73 19.70
CA HIS A 113 -8.83 -6.82 18.74
C HIS A 113 -8.05 -6.84 17.44
N PHE A 114 -8.73 -6.45 16.38
CA PHE A 114 -8.14 -6.18 15.09
C PHE A 114 -8.77 -4.93 14.48
N ARG A 115 -8.13 -4.36 13.46
CA ARG A 115 -8.74 -3.36 12.59
C ARG A 115 -8.15 -3.43 11.19
N PHE A 116 -8.89 -2.94 10.22
CA PHE A 116 -8.45 -2.84 8.85
C PHE A 116 -7.89 -1.44 8.56
N VAL A 117 -7.07 -1.39 7.51
CA VAL A 117 -6.42 -0.17 7.03
C VAL A 117 -6.69 -0.02 5.55
N ASN A 118 -7.12 1.17 5.17
CA ASN A 118 -7.08 1.65 3.80
C ASN A 118 -5.98 2.70 3.69
N ALA A 119 -4.98 2.44 2.87
CA ALA A 119 -3.90 3.38 2.60
C ALA A 119 -3.78 3.66 1.11
N ILE A 120 -3.69 4.92 0.74
CA ILE A 120 -3.34 5.34 -0.61
C ILE A 120 -2.01 6.09 -0.59
N THR A 121 -1.15 5.84 -1.58
CA THR A 121 0.02 6.65 -1.83
C THR A 121 0.19 6.94 -3.32
N VAL A 122 0.61 8.15 -3.65
CA VAL A 122 0.78 8.61 -5.02
C VAL A 122 2.25 8.50 -5.41
N ILE A 123 2.51 7.79 -6.52
CA ILE A 123 3.85 7.57 -7.04
C ILE A 123 3.89 8.08 -8.48
N SER A 124 4.81 9.00 -8.75
CA SER A 124 5.00 9.51 -10.12
C SER A 124 5.84 8.56 -10.96
N ASN A 125 5.70 8.66 -12.28
CA ASN A 125 6.70 8.19 -13.23
C ASN A 125 8.05 8.89 -12.98
N TYR A 126 9.16 8.24 -13.33
CA TYR A 126 10.50 8.83 -13.19
C TYR A 126 11.21 8.86 -14.55
N HIS A 127 11.96 9.93 -14.77
CA HIS A 127 12.82 10.10 -15.94
C HIS A 127 14.26 10.42 -15.50
N TYR A 128 15.23 10.15 -16.38
CA TYR A 128 16.60 10.55 -16.16
C TYR A 128 16.81 12.00 -16.60
N ASP A 129 17.38 12.81 -15.71
CA ASP A 129 17.81 14.17 -15.98
C ASP A 129 19.31 14.15 -16.26
N SER A 130 19.70 14.49 -17.49
CA SER A 130 21.09 14.47 -17.95
C SER A 130 21.95 15.57 -17.35
N GLU A 131 21.36 16.71 -16.98
CA GLU A 131 22.10 17.84 -16.39
C GLU A 131 22.45 17.54 -14.94
N LEU A 132 21.46 17.08 -14.17
CA LEU A 132 21.61 16.72 -12.75
C LEU A 132 22.12 15.28 -12.55
N LYS A 133 22.27 14.53 -13.64
CA LYS A 133 22.75 13.14 -13.69
C LYS A 133 22.01 12.19 -12.74
N LYS A 134 20.73 12.47 -12.49
CA LYS A 134 19.90 11.74 -11.52
C LYS A 134 18.49 11.50 -12.09
N TYR A 135 17.78 10.56 -11.49
CA TYR A 135 16.36 10.38 -11.80
C TYR A 135 15.51 11.36 -11.00
N GLN A 136 14.47 11.88 -11.64
CA GLN A 136 13.48 12.75 -11.01
C GLN A 136 12.08 12.23 -11.26
N ALA A 137 11.18 12.48 -10.31
CA ALA A 137 9.75 12.32 -10.53
C ALA A 137 9.31 13.28 -11.64
N VAL A 138 8.45 12.82 -12.55
CA VAL A 138 7.84 13.66 -13.58
C VAL A 138 6.92 14.69 -12.91
N ASP A 139 6.15 14.24 -11.93
CA ASP A 139 5.30 15.08 -11.08
C ASP A 139 5.78 15.01 -9.63
N GLY A 140 6.74 15.86 -9.31
CA GLY A 140 7.33 15.92 -7.97
C GLY A 140 6.40 16.47 -6.89
N ALA A 141 5.36 17.21 -7.26
CA ALA A 141 4.41 17.79 -6.30
C ALA A 141 3.40 16.75 -5.79
N LEU A 142 3.01 15.82 -6.67
CA LEU A 142 2.12 14.72 -6.31
C LEU A 142 2.85 13.50 -5.73
N ASN A 143 4.12 13.31 -6.07
CA ASN A 143 4.88 12.16 -5.59
C ASN A 143 4.97 12.14 -4.04
N GLU A 144 4.78 10.96 -3.45
CA GLU A 144 4.79 10.73 -1.99
C GLU A 144 3.59 11.28 -1.20
N LEU A 145 2.60 11.88 -1.89
CA LEU A 145 1.30 12.15 -1.27
C LEU A 145 0.69 10.84 -0.77
N ARG A 146 -0.05 10.93 0.33
CA ARG A 146 -0.61 9.77 1.01
C ARG A 146 -1.86 10.11 1.80
N ALA A 147 -2.69 9.10 2.02
CA ALA A 147 -3.71 9.10 3.05
C ALA A 147 -3.81 7.71 3.66
N VAL A 148 -4.00 7.63 4.97
CA VAL A 148 -4.16 6.38 5.69
C VAL A 148 -5.36 6.53 6.61
N GLN A 149 -6.31 5.62 6.48
CA GLN A 149 -7.49 5.55 7.33
C GLN A 149 -7.62 4.15 7.90
N TYR A 150 -8.04 4.09 9.17
CA TYR A 150 -8.29 2.85 9.88
C TYR A 150 -9.79 2.69 10.11
N SER A 151 -10.25 1.44 10.14
CA SER A 151 -11.54 1.13 10.75
C SER A 151 -11.47 1.33 12.28
N ALA A 152 -12.62 1.27 12.94
CA ALA A 152 -12.65 1.07 14.38
C ALA A 152 -11.94 -0.25 14.76
N TYR A 153 -11.43 -0.32 15.99
CA TYR A 153 -11.02 -1.59 16.58
C TYR A 153 -12.25 -2.46 16.80
N MET A 154 -12.14 -3.73 16.41
CA MET A 154 -13.19 -4.73 16.55
C MET A 154 -12.66 -5.91 17.34
N PRO A 155 -13.46 -6.45 18.28
CA PRO A 155 -13.03 -7.57 19.07
C PRO A 155 -12.99 -8.85 18.23
N VAL A 156 -11.95 -9.67 18.43
CA VAL A 156 -11.73 -10.90 17.64
C VAL A 156 -12.79 -11.98 17.90
N ASN A 157 -13.53 -11.89 19.00
CA ASN A 157 -14.56 -12.84 19.42
C ASN A 157 -15.98 -12.39 19.03
N GLN A 158 -16.13 -11.30 18.28
CA GLN A 158 -17.43 -10.90 17.75
C GLN A 158 -17.95 -11.95 16.78
N GLU A 159 -19.22 -12.36 16.90
CA GLU A 159 -19.79 -13.39 16.01
C GLU A 159 -19.96 -12.89 14.58
N VAL A 160 -20.36 -11.63 14.40
CA VAL A 160 -20.58 -11.02 13.09
C VAL A 160 -20.12 -9.58 13.12
N ILE A 161 -19.24 -9.26 12.19
CA ILE A 161 -18.88 -7.90 11.81
C ILE A 161 -19.78 -7.53 10.63
N THR A 162 -20.48 -6.41 10.72
CA THR A 162 -21.26 -5.86 9.61
C THR A 162 -20.34 -5.21 8.57
N ASP A 163 -20.90 -4.82 7.43
CA ASP A 163 -20.13 -4.10 6.41
C ASP A 163 -19.37 -2.90 6.99
N ILE A 164 -18.15 -2.71 6.53
CA ILE A 164 -17.25 -1.62 6.97
C ILE A 164 -16.81 -0.83 5.75
N ASP A 165 -17.03 0.48 5.77
CA ASP A 165 -16.43 1.41 4.82
C ASP A 165 -15.25 2.13 5.45
N ILE A 166 -14.11 2.12 4.75
CA ILE A 166 -12.88 2.80 5.16
C ILE A 166 -12.46 3.72 4.02
N ILE A 167 -12.59 5.03 4.25
CA ILE A 167 -12.32 6.04 3.22
C ILE A 167 -10.97 6.70 3.48
N ALA A 168 -10.01 6.49 2.57
CA ALA A 168 -8.75 7.22 2.56
C ALA A 168 -8.82 8.36 1.54
N LEU A 169 -8.69 9.61 1.99
CA LEU A 169 -8.79 10.82 1.18
C LEU A 169 -7.50 11.63 1.26
N LEU A 170 -6.89 11.95 0.12
CA LEU A 170 -5.71 12.81 0.05
C LEU A 170 -6.03 14.22 0.56
N ALA A 171 -5.19 14.72 1.46
CA ALA A 171 -5.31 16.08 1.98
C ALA A 171 -5.11 17.12 0.87
N GLY A 172 -5.83 18.24 0.96
CA GLY A 172 -5.68 19.37 0.03
C GLY A 172 -6.36 19.19 -1.33
N SER A 173 -7.07 18.08 -1.56
CA SER A 173 -7.80 17.79 -2.82
C SER A 173 -6.93 18.02 -4.08
N PRO A 174 -5.76 17.35 -4.19
CA PRO A 174 -4.87 17.52 -5.33
C PRO A 174 -5.55 17.10 -6.64
N VAL A 175 -5.18 17.77 -7.73
CA VAL A 175 -5.55 17.34 -9.08
C VAL A 175 -4.55 16.27 -9.50
N ILE A 176 -5.02 15.02 -9.57
CA ILE A 176 -4.17 13.88 -9.91
C ILE A 176 -3.87 13.86 -11.41
N SER A 177 -2.60 13.92 -11.77
CA SER A 177 -2.14 13.92 -13.16
C SER A 177 -2.07 12.51 -13.78
N VAL A 178 -1.88 12.45 -15.10
CA VAL A 178 -1.74 11.18 -15.83
C VAL A 178 -0.38 10.51 -15.61
N ASP A 179 0.61 11.26 -15.09
CA ASP A 179 1.98 10.79 -14.85
C ASP A 179 2.19 10.20 -13.45
N VAL A 180 1.11 9.95 -12.72
CA VAL A 180 1.15 9.33 -11.40
C VAL A 180 0.22 8.14 -11.31
N ALA A 181 0.63 7.15 -10.53
CA ALA A 181 -0.19 6.02 -10.11
C ALA A 181 -0.60 6.21 -8.65
N VAL A 182 -1.88 6.00 -8.35
CA VAL A 182 -2.38 5.96 -6.97
C VAL A 182 -2.42 4.50 -6.53
N ILE A 183 -1.55 4.15 -5.61
CA ILE A 183 -1.40 2.81 -5.07
C ILE A 183 -2.33 2.69 -3.86
N ASN A 184 -3.37 1.86 -3.97
CA ASN A 184 -4.23 1.49 -2.86
C ASN A 184 -3.75 0.21 -2.19
N CYS A 185 -3.60 0.25 -0.88
CA CYS A 185 -3.22 -0.86 -0.04
C CYS A 185 -4.33 -1.15 0.96
N ILE A 186 -4.64 -2.45 1.11
CA ILE A 186 -5.46 -2.96 2.20
C ILE A 186 -4.56 -3.66 3.21
N GLY A 187 -4.80 -3.42 4.49
CA GLY A 187 -4.09 -4.09 5.58
C GLY A 187 -5.01 -4.50 6.71
N VAL A 188 -4.54 -5.44 7.53
CA VAL A 188 -5.15 -5.87 8.78
C VAL A 188 -4.08 -5.89 9.87
N GLU A 189 -4.37 -5.24 10.99
CA GLU A 189 -3.52 -5.31 12.19
C GLU A 189 -4.27 -5.89 13.38
N PHE A 190 -3.52 -6.65 14.17
CA PHE A 190 -3.97 -7.23 15.42
C PHE A 190 -3.39 -6.49 16.60
N SER A 191 -4.13 -6.47 17.68
CA SER A 191 -3.76 -5.79 18.91
C SER A 191 -4.26 -6.53 20.15
N GLN A 192 -3.60 -6.25 21.27
CA GLN A 192 -4.10 -6.61 22.58
C GLN A 192 -4.62 -5.36 23.27
N GLU A 193 -5.84 -5.42 23.79
CA GLU A 193 -6.41 -4.39 24.64
C GLU A 193 -5.99 -4.63 26.10
N VAL A 194 -5.43 -3.61 26.74
CA VAL A 194 -5.12 -3.59 28.16
C VAL A 194 -5.57 -2.25 28.73
N ASN A 195 -6.48 -2.28 29.70
CA ASN A 195 -7.04 -1.07 30.32
C ASN A 195 -7.53 -0.06 29.27
N THR A 196 -8.34 -0.50 28.29
CA THR A 196 -8.88 0.32 27.17
C THR A 196 -7.86 0.83 26.15
N ASN A 197 -6.57 0.52 26.31
CA ASN A 197 -5.54 0.87 25.33
C ASN A 197 -5.25 -0.33 24.42
N HIS A 198 -5.22 -0.09 23.10
CA HIS A 198 -4.85 -1.10 22.11
C HIS A 198 -3.35 -1.05 21.81
N PHE A 199 -2.68 -2.17 22.04
CA PHE A 199 -1.26 -2.37 21.72
C PHE A 199 -1.13 -3.21 20.46
N VAL A 200 -0.79 -2.56 19.34
CA VAL A 200 -0.63 -3.22 18.04
C VAL A 200 0.56 -4.17 18.08
N PHE A 201 0.38 -5.36 17.53
CA PHE A 201 1.43 -6.36 17.45
C PHE A 201 2.48 -5.94 16.44
N ALA A 202 3.75 -6.22 16.73
CA ALA A 202 4.85 -5.96 15.80
C ALA A 202 4.90 -6.95 14.62
N GLN A 203 4.15 -8.06 14.71
CA GLN A 203 4.14 -9.16 13.75
C GLN A 203 2.74 -9.76 13.63
N SER A 204 2.51 -10.59 12.61
CA SER A 204 1.21 -11.22 12.27
C SER A 204 0.17 -10.29 11.63
N ASN A 205 0.50 -9.00 11.46
CA ASN A 205 -0.26 -8.11 10.59
C ASN A 205 0.10 -8.40 9.13
N ALA A 206 -0.79 -8.04 8.22
CA ALA A 206 -0.58 -8.21 6.80
C ALA A 206 -1.09 -6.99 6.02
N MET A 207 -0.47 -6.74 4.87
CA MET A 207 -0.86 -5.69 3.94
C MET A 207 -0.49 -6.12 2.52
N LYS A 208 -1.31 -5.75 1.55
CA LYS A 208 -1.03 -5.91 0.13
C LYS A 208 -1.45 -4.68 -0.67
N ILE A 209 -0.92 -4.54 -1.88
CA ILE A 209 -1.50 -3.64 -2.88
C ILE A 209 -2.80 -4.27 -3.38
N ALA A 210 -3.93 -3.60 -3.13
CA ALA A 210 -5.26 -4.07 -3.51
C ALA A 210 -5.68 -3.58 -4.90
N LYS A 211 -5.32 -2.34 -5.25
CA LYS A 211 -5.63 -1.74 -6.55
C LYS A 211 -4.64 -0.64 -6.88
N ILE A 212 -4.40 -0.43 -8.16
CA ILE A 212 -3.69 0.74 -8.68
C ILE A 212 -4.61 1.42 -9.68
N PHE A 213 -4.78 2.73 -9.55
CA PHE A 213 -5.63 3.53 -10.44
C PHE A 213 -5.01 4.87 -10.72
#